data_AF-A0AAD5FAH5-F1
#
_entry.id   AF-A0AAD5FAH5-F1
#
_cell.length_a   1.000
_cell.length_b   1.000
_cell.length_c   1.000
_cell.angle_alpha   90.00
_cell.angle_beta   90.00
_cell.angle_gamma   90.00
#
_symmetry.space_group_name_H-M   'P 1'
#
loop_
_entity.id
_entity.type
_entity.pdbx_description
1 polymer ?
#
loop_
_entity_poly.entity_id
_entity_poly.type
_entity_poly.pdbx_seq_one_letter_code
_entity_poly.pdbx_strand_id
1 'polypeptide(L)'
;MLAEQFTVDGPKLHLYNSSTQHWEKLMNWQHTTMYLFFGLAGATTLIVHSTSAAPLSLDRLLLGLAFFNEGFLFLYHLHGRDMLDVHVHMLLLYAVFGGALVCLLEVFHRGKVLLELLRAAFCLLQGSWFWQ
;
A
#
# COMPACT_ATOMS: atom_id res chain seq x y z
N MET A 1 2.36 8.44 13.22
CA MET A 1 1.47 7.30 12.93
C MET A 1 1.73 6.10 13.83
N LEU A 2 2.93 5.47 13.80
CA LEU A 2 3.27 4.34 14.68
C LEU A 2 3.85 4.82 16.03
N ALA A 3 4.74 5.82 16.03
CA ALA A 3 5.23 6.46 17.26
C ALA A 3 4.10 7.13 18.08
N GLU A 4 3.08 7.66 17.40
CA GLU A 4 1.88 8.24 18.02
C GLU A 4 1.01 7.23 18.77
N GLN A 5 1.23 5.92 18.59
CA GLN A 5 0.59 4.88 19.40
C GLN A 5 1.11 4.90 20.84
N PHE A 6 2.34 5.38 21.04
CA PHE A 6 3.09 5.24 22.29
C PHE A 6 3.37 6.60 22.98
N THR A 7 2.74 7.68 22.51
CA THR A 7 2.72 8.94 23.26
C THR A 7 1.88 8.79 24.53
N VAL A 8 2.01 9.73 25.48
CA VAL A 8 1.28 9.69 26.76
C VAL A 8 -0.23 9.54 26.56
N ASP A 9 -0.79 10.23 25.55
CA ASP A 9 -2.19 10.17 25.13
C ASP A 9 -2.40 9.32 23.85
N GLY A 10 -1.48 8.39 23.59
CA GLY A 10 -1.54 7.47 22.45
C GLY A 10 -2.56 6.35 22.68
N PRO A 11 -3.16 5.79 21.62
CA PRO A 11 -4.11 4.69 21.72
C PRO A 11 -3.51 3.35 22.15
N LYS A 12 -2.18 3.22 22.33
CA LYS A 12 -1.50 2.01 22.86
C LYS A 12 -1.91 0.72 22.14
N LEU A 13 -1.94 0.76 20.80
CA LEU A 13 -2.36 -0.35 19.94
C LEU A 13 -3.85 -0.75 20.06
N HIS A 14 -4.67 0.04 20.75
CA HIS A 14 -6.13 -0.12 20.70
C HIS A 14 -6.69 0.48 19.41
N LEU A 15 -7.37 -0.36 18.65
CA LEU A 15 -8.09 0.04 17.44
C LEU A 15 -9.53 0.48 17.74
N TYR A 16 -10.15 -0.13 18.74
CA TYR A 16 -11.55 0.08 19.10
C TYR A 16 -11.71 0.26 20.60
N ASN A 17 -12.52 1.24 20.98
CA ASN A 17 -12.87 1.50 22.37
C ASN A 17 -14.28 0.94 22.64
N SER A 18 -14.34 -0.22 23.30
CA SER A 18 -15.60 -0.89 23.61
C SER A 18 -16.48 -0.11 24.60
N SER A 19 -15.92 0.84 25.36
CA SER A 19 -16.71 1.65 26.30
C SER A 19 -17.46 2.79 25.59
N THR A 20 -16.82 3.43 24.63
CA THR A 20 -17.40 4.54 23.84
C THR A 20 -18.03 4.09 22.54
N GLN A 21 -17.82 2.83 22.14
CA GLN A 21 -18.27 2.25 20.86
C GLN A 21 -17.73 3.01 19.62
N HIS A 22 -16.50 3.51 19.72
CA HIS A 22 -15.86 4.28 18.65
C HIS A 22 -14.48 3.73 18.26
N TRP A 23 -14.09 3.98 17.01
CA TRP A 23 -12.76 3.67 16.49
C TRP A 23 -11.73 4.71 16.94
N GLU A 24 -10.61 4.25 17.48
CA GLU A 24 -9.55 5.12 17.98
C GLU A 24 -8.56 5.43 16.85
N LYS A 25 -8.52 6.69 16.39
CA LYS A 25 -7.62 7.17 15.32
C LYS A 25 -7.61 6.26 14.08
N LEU A 26 -8.79 5.86 13.60
CA LEU A 26 -8.95 4.90 12.48
C LEU A 26 -8.11 5.26 11.25
N MET A 27 -8.03 6.54 10.90
CA MET A 27 -7.22 7.01 9.78
C MET A 27 -5.73 6.68 9.94
N ASN A 28 -5.18 6.82 11.16
CA ASN A 28 -3.78 6.47 11.43
C ASN A 28 -3.54 4.97 11.30
N TRP A 29 -4.55 4.14 11.59
CA TRP A 29 -4.47 2.69 11.42
C TRP A 29 -4.46 2.27 9.94
N GLN A 30 -5.23 2.95 9.09
CA GLN A 30 -5.18 2.72 7.64
C GLN A 30 -3.77 2.98 7.11
N HIS A 31 -3.19 4.14 7.39
CA HIS A 31 -1.84 4.47 6.93
C HIS A 31 -0.75 3.60 7.57
N THR A 32 -0.86 3.28 8.87
CA THR A 32 0.05 2.32 9.53
C THR A 32 0.05 0.97 8.82
N THR A 33 -1.13 0.48 8.43
CA THR A 33 -1.27 -0.77 7.67
C THR A 33 -0.61 -0.66 6.30
N MET A 34 -0.89 0.40 5.55
CA MET A 34 -0.27 0.66 4.25
C MET A 34 1.27 0.66 4.35
N TYR A 35 1.85 1.42 5.29
CA TYR A 35 3.30 1.49 5.48
C TYR A 35 3.90 0.15 5.91
N LEU A 36 3.19 -0.63 6.73
CA LEU A 36 3.66 -1.96 7.13
C LEU A 36 3.82 -2.87 5.91
N PHE A 37 2.84 -2.90 5.00
CA PHE A 37 2.92 -3.73 3.79
C PHE A 37 4.06 -3.29 2.86
N PHE A 38 4.24 -1.99 2.63
CA PHE A 38 5.40 -1.49 1.87
C PHE A 38 6.74 -1.77 2.55
N GLY A 39 6.80 -1.65 3.88
CA GLY A 39 7.98 -2.02 4.67
C GLY A 39 8.33 -3.51 4.54
N LEU A 40 7.32 -4.39 4.60
CA LEU A 40 7.48 -5.83 4.39
C LEU A 40 7.94 -6.15 2.96
N ALA A 41 7.37 -5.47 1.94
CA ALA A 41 7.80 -5.63 0.56
C ALA A 41 9.27 -5.21 0.35
N GLY A 42 9.67 -4.08 0.95
CA GLY A 42 11.07 -3.63 0.94
C GLY A 42 12.02 -4.59 1.64
N ALA A 43 11.69 -5.05 2.85
CA ALA A 43 12.48 -6.04 3.58
C ALA A 43 12.59 -7.36 2.81
N THR A 44 11.50 -7.84 2.22
CA THR A 44 11.47 -9.05 1.38
C THR A 44 12.39 -8.88 0.17
N THR A 45 12.36 -7.72 -0.49
CA THR A 45 13.25 -7.41 -1.61
C THR A 45 14.72 -7.49 -1.17
N LEU A 46 15.09 -6.90 -0.04
CA LEU A 46 16.46 -6.99 0.48
C LEU A 46 16.88 -8.43 0.77
N ILE A 47 16.02 -9.23 1.41
CA ILE A 47 16.30 -10.63 1.74
C ILE A 47 16.50 -11.45 0.46
N VAL A 48 15.58 -11.31 -0.51
CA VAL A 48 15.59 -12.06 -1.78
C VAL A 48 16.83 -11.73 -2.62
N HIS A 49 17.28 -10.47 -2.64
CA HIS A 49 18.41 -10.04 -3.48
C HIS A 49 19.76 -10.04 -2.78
N SER A 50 19.81 -10.24 -1.46
CA SER A 50 21.07 -10.26 -0.68
C SER A 50 21.38 -11.63 -0.07
N THR A 51 20.42 -12.56 -0.06
CA THR A 51 20.55 -13.88 0.57
C THR A 51 19.87 -14.96 -0.28
N SER A 52 20.08 -16.23 0.04
CA SER A 52 19.37 -17.37 -0.55
C SER A 52 18.15 -17.83 0.28
N ALA A 53 17.73 -17.05 1.29
CA ALA A 53 16.73 -17.46 2.27
C ALA A 53 15.28 -17.46 1.75
N ALA A 54 15.02 -16.85 0.60
CA ALA A 54 13.68 -16.70 0.03
C ALA A 54 13.68 -16.84 -1.50
N PRO A 55 12.58 -17.32 -2.10
CA PRO A 55 12.48 -17.45 -3.54
C PRO A 55 12.34 -16.08 -4.21
N LEU A 56 12.88 -15.97 -5.44
CA LEU A 56 12.87 -14.72 -6.21
C LEU A 56 11.47 -14.19 -6.51
N SER A 57 10.44 -15.04 -6.57
CA SER A 57 9.05 -14.61 -6.82
C SER A 57 8.42 -13.88 -5.63
N LEU A 58 8.98 -14.02 -4.43
CA LEU A 58 8.39 -13.47 -3.20
C LEU A 58 8.44 -11.94 -3.18
N ASP A 59 9.48 -11.31 -3.76
CA ASP A 59 9.58 -9.84 -3.82
C ASP A 59 8.41 -9.21 -4.60
N ARG A 60 8.02 -9.80 -5.74
CA ARG A 60 6.91 -9.35 -6.59
C ARG A 60 5.56 -9.64 -5.96
N LEU A 61 5.41 -10.79 -5.30
CA LEU A 61 4.18 -11.12 -4.59
C LEU A 61 3.92 -10.09 -3.48
N LEU A 62 4.91 -9.81 -2.64
CA LEU A 62 4.76 -8.88 -1.51
C LEU A 62 4.58 -7.44 -2.00
N LEU A 63 5.27 -7.04 -3.07
CA LEU A 63 5.05 -5.72 -3.69
C LEU A 63 3.63 -5.60 -4.27
N GLY A 64 3.11 -6.63 -4.94
CA GLY A 64 1.75 -6.66 -5.44
C GLY A 64 0.71 -6.60 -4.33
N LEU A 65 0.93 -7.32 -3.23
CA LEU A 65 0.09 -7.26 -2.03
C LEU A 65 0.12 -5.88 -1.37
N ALA A 66 1.26 -5.19 -1.37
CA ALA A 66 1.37 -3.84 -0.85
C ALA A 66 0.54 -2.83 -1.66
N PHE A 67 0.68 -2.83 -2.99
CA PHE A 67 -0.17 -2.01 -3.86
C PHE A 67 -1.66 -2.39 -3.75
N PHE A 68 -1.98 -3.67 -3.65
CA PHE A 68 -3.37 -4.10 -3.47
C PHE A 68 -3.95 -3.59 -2.14
N ASN A 69 -3.19 -3.67 -1.05
CA ASN A 69 -3.58 -3.16 0.26
C ASN A 69 -3.77 -1.63 0.23
N GLU A 70 -2.84 -0.90 -0.38
CA GLU A 70 -2.95 0.54 -0.61
C GLU A 70 -4.24 0.87 -1.35
N GLY A 71 -4.48 0.24 -2.51
CA GLY A 71 -5.68 0.49 -3.31
C GLY A 71 -6.96 0.18 -2.53
N PHE A 72 -6.99 -0.93 -1.78
CA PHE A 72 -8.15 -1.27 -0.98
C PHE A 72 -8.43 -0.24 0.12
N LEU A 73 -7.40 0.20 0.86
CA LEU A 73 -7.55 1.25 1.87
C LEU A 73 -7.97 2.58 1.25
N PHE A 74 -7.40 2.93 0.10
CA PHE A 74 -7.67 4.16 -0.61
C PHE A 74 -9.10 4.23 -1.15
N LEU A 75 -9.66 3.12 -1.61
CA LEU A 75 -11.06 3.03 -2.03
C LEU A 75 -12.02 3.43 -0.90
N TYR A 76 -11.77 2.94 0.33
CA TYR A 76 -12.60 3.28 1.49
C TYR A 76 -12.27 4.63 2.11
N HIS A 77 -11.16 5.27 1.71
CA HIS A 77 -10.80 6.63 2.12
C HIS A 77 -11.71 7.70 1.49
N LEU A 78 -12.39 7.38 0.38
CA LEU A 78 -13.18 8.34 -0.40
C LEU A 78 -14.52 8.72 0.23
N HIS A 79 -14.92 8.04 1.30
CA HIS A 79 -16.21 8.27 1.93
C HIS A 79 -16.29 9.69 2.52
N GLY A 80 -17.30 10.46 2.09
CA GLY A 80 -17.53 11.83 2.57
C GLY A 80 -16.66 12.91 1.92
N ARG A 81 -15.94 12.59 0.85
CA ARG A 81 -15.16 13.57 0.05
C ARG A 81 -16.02 14.25 -1.04
N ASP A 82 -15.56 15.41 -1.50
CA ASP A 82 -16.19 16.14 -2.61
C ASP A 82 -16.07 15.38 -3.94
N MET A 83 -17.00 15.58 -4.87
CA MET A 83 -17.05 14.81 -6.13
C MET A 83 -15.77 14.92 -6.97
N LEU A 84 -15.16 16.11 -7.02
CA LEU A 84 -13.91 16.33 -7.74
C LEU A 84 -12.76 15.55 -7.08
N ASP A 85 -12.69 15.60 -5.74
CA ASP A 85 -11.69 14.88 -4.94
C ASP A 85 -11.80 13.37 -5.16
N VAL A 86 -13.04 12.84 -5.15
CA VAL A 86 -13.33 11.44 -5.46
C VAL A 86 -12.86 11.08 -6.88
N HIS A 87 -13.17 11.89 -7.89
CA HIS A 87 -12.80 11.59 -9.27
C HIS A 87 -11.29 11.50 -9.46
N VAL A 88 -10.58 12.49 -8.92
CA VAL A 88 -9.12 12.54 -8.88
C VAL A 88 -8.54 11.29 -8.20
N HIS A 89 -9.03 10.94 -7.01
CA HIS A 89 -8.54 9.79 -6.29
C HIS A 89 -8.84 8.46 -7.00
N MET A 90 -9.95 8.36 -7.73
CA MET A 90 -10.28 7.17 -8.53
C MET A 90 -9.28 6.95 -9.68
N LEU A 91 -8.77 8.02 -10.30
CA LEU A 91 -7.72 7.89 -11.33
C LEU A 91 -6.43 7.31 -10.74
N LEU A 92 -6.03 7.79 -9.56
CA LEU A 92 -4.92 7.22 -8.79
C LEU A 92 -5.19 5.75 -8.40
N LEU A 93 -6.42 5.45 -7.96
CA LEU A 93 -6.84 4.09 -7.61
C LEU A 93 -6.64 3.10 -8.75
N TYR A 94 -6.96 3.48 -9.99
CA TYR A 94 -6.71 2.65 -11.17
C TYR A 94 -5.23 2.40 -11.42
N ALA A 95 -4.38 3.41 -11.20
CA ALA A 95 -2.93 3.24 -11.31
C ALA A 95 -2.40 2.26 -10.25
N VAL A 96 -2.87 2.36 -9.00
CA VAL A 96 -2.48 1.50 -7.88
C VAL A 96 -2.90 0.04 -8.14
N PHE A 97 -4.17 -0.21 -8.51
CA PHE A 97 -4.62 -1.57 -8.82
C PHE A 97 -3.97 -2.12 -10.09
N GLY A 98 -3.71 -1.29 -11.10
CA GLY A 98 -2.93 -1.66 -12.28
C GLY A 98 -1.52 -2.11 -11.90
N GLY A 99 -0.83 -1.35 -11.04
CA GLY A 99 0.47 -1.70 -10.48
C GLY A 99 0.45 -3.01 -9.70
N ALA A 100 -0.57 -3.22 -8.86
CA ALA A 100 -0.78 -4.46 -8.12
C ALA A 100 -0.91 -5.67 -9.06
N LEU A 101 -1.78 -5.56 -10.07
CA LEU A 101 -2.00 -6.61 -11.07
C LEU A 101 -0.71 -6.94 -11.83
N VAL A 102 0.04 -5.92 -12.28
CA VAL A 102 1.30 -6.14 -13.00
C VAL A 102 2.32 -6.83 -12.11
N CYS A 103 2.44 -6.43 -10.83
CA CYS A 103 3.33 -7.12 -9.88
C CYS A 103 2.95 -8.58 -9.70
N LEU A 104 1.65 -8.90 -9.59
CA LEU A 104 1.17 -10.28 -9.51
C LEU A 104 1.43 -11.08 -10.79
N LEU A 105 1.33 -10.46 -11.97
CA LEU A 105 1.70 -11.09 -13.23
C LEU A 105 3.21 -11.38 -13.32
N GLU A 106 4.05 -10.49 -12.79
CA GLU A 106 5.51 -10.67 -12.72
C GLU A 106 5.93 -11.82 -11.80
N VAL A 107 5.07 -12.29 -10.87
CA VAL A 107 5.32 -13.51 -10.08
C VAL A 107 5.51 -14.72 -11.00
N PHE A 108 4.72 -14.81 -12.07
CA PHE A 108 4.74 -15.94 -13.01
C PHE A 108 5.51 -15.63 -14.30
N HIS A 109 5.62 -14.36 -14.68
CA HIS A 109 6.16 -13.93 -15.98
C HIS A 109 7.31 -12.94 -15.85
N ARG A 110 8.18 -13.15 -14.84
CA ARG A 110 9.34 -12.29 -14.57
C ARG A 110 10.26 -12.18 -15.79
N GLY A 111 10.89 -11.00 -15.97
CA GLY A 111 11.85 -10.74 -17.05
C GLY A 111 11.20 -10.30 -18.37
N LYS A 112 9.87 -10.22 -18.44
CA LYS A 112 9.18 -9.59 -19.58
C LYS A 112 9.29 -8.07 -19.46
N VAL A 113 10.11 -7.46 -20.32
CA VAL A 113 10.36 -6.00 -20.37
C VAL A 113 9.05 -5.19 -20.35
N LEU A 114 8.01 -5.65 -21.06
CA LEU A 114 6.72 -4.96 -21.07
C LEU A 114 6.07 -4.87 -19.68
N LEU A 115 6.12 -5.94 -18.89
CA LEU A 115 5.57 -5.92 -17.52
C LEU A 115 6.38 -5.00 -16.62
N GLU A 116 7.70 -5.01 -16.75
CA GLU A 116 8.57 -4.14 -15.96
C GLU A 116 8.38 -2.66 -16.28
N LEU A 117 8.22 -2.32 -17.56
CA LEU A 117 7.88 -0.97 -18.01
C LEU A 117 6.50 -0.54 -17.55
N LEU A 118 5.50 -1.44 -17.61
CA LEU A 118 4.16 -1.15 -17.08
C LEU A 118 4.18 -0.90 -15.57
N ARG A 119 4.91 -1.72 -14.80
CA ARG A 119 5.07 -1.51 -13.36
C ARG A 119 5.74 -0.16 -13.07
N ALA A 120 6.79 0.18 -13.80
CA ALA A 120 7.46 1.47 -13.66
C ALA A 120 6.51 2.63 -14.01
N ALA A 121 5.75 2.53 -15.10
CA ALA A 121 4.79 3.55 -15.52
C ALA A 121 3.67 3.74 -14.49
N PHE A 122 3.09 2.66 -13.96
CA PHE A 122 2.07 2.75 -12.91
C PHE A 122 2.64 3.33 -11.60
N CYS A 123 3.88 2.97 -11.23
CA CYS A 123 4.55 3.53 -10.06
C CYS A 123 4.81 5.04 -10.21
N LEU A 124 5.28 5.48 -11.38
CA LEU A 124 5.47 6.90 -11.68
C LEU A 124 4.13 7.66 -11.70
N LEU A 125 3.10 7.07 -12.30
CA LEU A 125 1.76 7.64 -12.32
C LEU A 125 1.22 7.80 -10.90
N GLN A 126 1.34 6.76 -10.05
CA GLN A 126 0.98 6.79 -8.64
C GLN A 126 1.76 7.90 -7.90
N GLY A 127 3.08 7.98 -8.08
CA GLY A 127 3.93 8.95 -7.40
C GLY A 127 3.74 10.40 -7.85
N SER A 128 3.31 10.63 -9.10
CA SER A 128 3.06 11.99 -9.63
C SER A 128 1.93 12.73 -8.91
N TRP A 129 1.07 12.00 -8.21
CA TRP A 129 -0.01 12.58 -7.41
C TRP A 129 0.46 13.23 -6.11
N PHE A 130 1.66 12.94 -5.59
CA PHE A 130 2.24 13.70 -4.47
C PHE A 130 2.55 15.16 -4.83
N TRP A 131 2.47 15.52 -6.11
CA TRP A 131 2.77 16.84 -6.65
C TRP A 131 1.54 17.67 -7.04
N GLN A 132 0.33 17.18 -6.75
CA GLN A 132 -0.95 17.88 -6.95
C GLN A 132 -1.59 18.21 -5.62
#